data_AF-D1YVN9-F1
#
_entry.id   AF-D1YVN9-F1
#
_cell.length_a   1.000
_cell.length_b   1.000
_cell.length_c   1.000
_cell.angle_alpha   90.00
_cell.angle_beta   90.00
_cell.angle_gamma   90.00
#
_symmetry.space_group_name_H-M   'P 1'
#
loop_
_entity.id
_entity.type
_entity.pdbx_description
1 polymer ?
#
loop_
_entity_poly.entity_id
_entity_poly.type
_entity_poly.pdbx_seq_one_letter_code
_entity_poly.pdbx_strand_id
1 'polypeptide(L)'
;MTLWKPAAVLALFAAMLFIGYFWPFQIWLDDVRPHLPESLDDWVQSILDRLPPDKDKNLKLPLPEVKYECDFYYDPVVGTGEFNSTQWILNNTASDDKFVADIFGAELIMGMTCRVSTVGGDWANAPDPISMMVHTNDIYKTDNATYAYELAKMEKADYVFLPYRGLYTGWWVPKEEVNYTKFNDTRYFEQVFAEDNVTIYRIL
;
A
#
# COMPACT_ATOMS: atom_id res chain seq x y z
N MET A 1 -31.60 8.08 -46.52
CA MET A 1 -31.01 7.27 -45.44
C MET A 1 -30.94 8.14 -44.21
N THR A 2 -31.76 7.86 -43.19
CA THR A 2 -32.05 8.80 -42.11
C THR A 2 -30.94 8.84 -41.05
N LEU A 3 -30.42 10.04 -40.77
CA LEU A 3 -29.26 10.36 -39.91
C LEU A 3 -29.36 9.93 -38.44
N TRP A 4 -30.51 9.41 -37.98
CA TRP A 4 -30.70 9.05 -36.57
C TRP A 4 -29.97 7.77 -36.15
N LYS A 5 -29.77 6.82 -37.07
CA LYS A 5 -29.07 5.55 -36.73
C LYS A 5 -27.59 5.77 -36.38
N PRO A 6 -26.79 6.49 -37.18
CA PRO A 6 -25.40 6.80 -36.81
C PRO A 6 -25.31 7.63 -35.52
N ALA A 7 -26.22 8.59 -35.32
CA ALA A 7 -26.25 9.43 -34.13
C ALA A 7 -26.56 8.60 -32.86
N ALA A 8 -27.52 7.67 -32.93
CA ALA A 8 -27.85 6.79 -31.81
C ALA A 8 -26.70 5.85 -31.45
N VAL A 9 -25.99 5.30 -32.45
CA VAL A 9 -24.81 4.46 -32.23
C VAL A 9 -23.69 5.26 -31.57
N LEU A 10 -23.39 6.47 -32.06
CA LEU A 10 -22.38 7.33 -31.45
C LEU A 10 -22.75 7.75 -30.02
N ALA A 11 -24.03 8.05 -29.76
CA ALA A 11 -24.51 8.37 -28.42
C ALA A 11 -24.40 7.18 -27.47
N LEU A 12 -24.69 5.96 -27.93
CA LEU A 12 -24.52 4.74 -27.15
C LEU A 12 -23.04 4.50 -26.82
N PHE A 13 -22.15 4.64 -27.81
CA PHE A 13 -20.70 4.52 -27.60
C PHE A 13 -20.18 5.58 -26.62
N ALA A 14 -20.61 6.84 -26.76
CA ALA A 14 -20.23 7.91 -25.84
C ALA A 14 -20.76 7.64 -24.42
N ALA A 15 -21.98 7.12 -24.27
CA ALA A 15 -22.55 6.75 -22.98
C ALA A 15 -21.80 5.55 -22.35
N MET A 16 -21.45 4.54 -23.15
CA MET A 16 -20.65 3.40 -22.68
C MET A 16 -19.25 3.84 -22.24
N LEU A 17 -18.59 4.73 -22.99
CA LEU A 17 -17.31 5.32 -22.60
C LEU A 17 -17.44 6.17 -21.34
N PHE A 18 -18.48 7.01 -21.26
CA PHE A 18 -18.72 7.84 -20.09
C PHE A 18 -18.97 7.00 -18.84
N ILE A 19 -19.79 5.95 -18.96
CA ILE A 19 -20.07 5.00 -17.88
C ILE A 19 -18.80 4.25 -17.47
N GLY A 20 -18.02 3.73 -18.43
CA GLY A 20 -16.80 2.97 -18.14
C GLY A 20 -15.67 3.80 -17.52
N TYR A 21 -15.52 5.07 -17.91
CA TYR A 21 -14.41 5.93 -17.44
C TYR A 21 -14.76 6.80 -16.24
N PHE A 22 -16.02 7.22 -16.08
CA PHE A 22 -16.39 8.23 -15.09
C PHE A 22 -17.46 7.76 -14.09
N TRP A 23 -18.11 6.62 -14.32
CA TRP A 23 -19.15 6.13 -13.43
C TRP A 23 -18.65 4.94 -12.59
N PRO A 24 -18.60 5.06 -11.25
CA PRO A 24 -18.08 4.00 -10.40
C PRO A 24 -19.13 2.90 -10.23
N PHE A 25 -19.32 2.05 -11.23
CA PHE A 25 -20.07 0.82 -11.02
C PHE A 25 -19.27 -0.10 -10.11
N GLN A 26 -19.72 -0.22 -8.86
CA GLN A 26 -19.30 -1.28 -7.96
C GLN A 26 -20.19 -2.49 -8.29
N ILE A 27 -19.64 -3.44 -9.05
CA ILE A 27 -20.35 -4.68 -9.35
C ILE A 27 -19.92 -5.70 -8.30
N TRP A 28 -20.87 -6.20 -7.50
CA TRP A 28 -20.59 -7.25 -6.54
C TRP A 28 -20.81 -8.61 -7.21
N LEU A 29 -20.09 -9.62 -6.75
CA LEU A 29 -20.24 -10.99 -7.24
C LEU A 29 -21.69 -11.46 -7.07
N ASP A 30 -22.31 -11.10 -5.94
CA ASP A 30 -23.71 -11.44 -5.64
C ASP A 30 -24.71 -10.83 -6.64
N ASP A 31 -24.37 -9.70 -7.27
CA ASP A 31 -25.22 -9.07 -8.29
C ASP A 31 -25.14 -9.78 -9.65
N VAL A 32 -24.01 -10.44 -9.94
CA VAL A 32 -23.74 -11.06 -11.24
C VAL A 32 -24.04 -12.56 -11.22
N ARG A 33 -23.76 -13.19 -10.09
CA ARG A 33 -23.83 -14.65 -9.90
C ARG A 33 -25.19 -15.26 -10.33
N PRO A 34 -26.36 -14.65 -10.03
CA PRO A 34 -27.65 -15.18 -10.49
C PRO A 34 -27.84 -15.20 -12.01
N HIS A 35 -26.98 -14.50 -12.75
CA HIS A 35 -27.04 -14.37 -14.20
C HIS A 35 -25.93 -15.16 -14.92
N LEU A 36 -25.07 -15.85 -14.16
CA LEU A 36 -24.01 -16.68 -14.74
C LEU A 36 -24.57 -17.99 -15.31
N PRO A 37 -24.03 -18.47 -16.44
CA PRO A 37 -24.20 -19.85 -16.86
C PRO A 37 -23.72 -20.83 -15.78
N GLU A 38 -24.38 -21.97 -15.64
CA GLU A 38 -24.09 -23.00 -14.62
C GLU A 38 -22.60 -23.39 -14.59
N SER A 39 -21.97 -23.58 -15.75
CA SER A 39 -20.54 -23.91 -15.84
C SER A 39 -19.59 -22.84 -15.28
N LEU A 40 -20.01 -21.57 -15.32
CA LEU A 40 -19.25 -20.46 -14.75
C LEU A 40 -19.55 -20.30 -13.25
N ASP A 41 -20.78 -20.57 -12.81
CA ASP A 41 -21.13 -20.57 -11.39
C ASP A 41 -20.38 -21.66 -10.61
N ASP A 42 -20.30 -22.88 -11.16
CA ASP A 42 -19.53 -23.98 -10.57
C ASP A 42 -18.04 -23.61 -10.39
N TRP A 43 -17.48 -22.94 -11.39
CA TRP A 43 -16.10 -22.48 -11.34
C TRP A 43 -15.92 -21.38 -10.29
N VAL A 44 -16.82 -20.39 -10.23
CA VAL A 44 -16.83 -19.36 -9.20
C VAL A 44 -16.94 -19.98 -7.81
N GLN A 45 -17.86 -20.92 -7.60
CA GLN A 45 -18.02 -21.61 -6.32
C GLN A 45 -16.74 -22.35 -5.91
N SER A 46 -16.06 -23.00 -6.86
CA SER A 46 -14.79 -23.68 -6.60
C SER A 46 -13.66 -22.75 -6.12
N ILE A 47 -13.75 -21.46 -6.45
CA ILE A 47 -12.83 -20.42 -5.97
C ILE A 47 -13.28 -19.95 -4.59
N LEU A 48 -14.57 -19.69 -4.40
CA LEU A 48 -15.13 -19.26 -3.11
C LEU A 48 -14.83 -20.27 -2.00
N ASP A 49 -14.94 -21.56 -2.29
CA ASP A 49 -14.64 -22.65 -1.34
C ASP A 49 -13.18 -22.66 -0.84
N ARG A 50 -12.27 -21.97 -1.54
CA ARG A 50 -10.85 -21.87 -1.20
C ARG A 50 -10.52 -20.59 -0.43
N LEU A 51 -11.47 -19.66 -0.32
CA LEU A 51 -11.28 -18.42 0.42
C LEU A 51 -11.42 -18.67 1.93
N PRO A 52 -10.74 -17.87 2.77
CA PRO A 52 -10.99 -17.86 4.21
C PRO A 52 -12.48 -17.56 4.52
N PRO A 53 -13.04 -18.10 5.64
CA PRO A 53 -14.48 -18.02 5.96
C PRO A 53 -15.07 -16.60 6.10
N ASP A 54 -14.23 -15.58 6.17
CA ASP A 54 -14.58 -14.17 6.30
C ASP A 54 -14.41 -13.37 4.99
N LYS A 55 -13.95 -14.01 3.91
CA LYS A 55 -13.56 -13.38 2.65
C LYS A 55 -14.46 -13.72 1.46
N ASP A 56 -15.49 -14.52 1.66
CA ASP A 56 -16.46 -14.91 0.62
C ASP A 56 -17.59 -13.89 0.41
N LYS A 57 -17.70 -12.89 1.28
CA LYS A 57 -18.75 -11.86 1.25
C LYS A 57 -18.28 -10.55 0.65
N ASN A 58 -19.21 -9.83 0.02
CA ASN A 58 -18.96 -8.51 -0.57
C ASN A 58 -17.76 -8.56 -1.53
N LEU A 59 -17.66 -9.62 -2.33
CA LEU A 59 -16.60 -9.75 -3.32
C LEU A 59 -16.91 -8.82 -4.47
N LYS A 60 -16.11 -7.77 -4.59
CA LYS A 60 -16.20 -6.82 -5.70
C LYS A 60 -15.55 -7.42 -6.94
N LEU A 61 -16.26 -7.35 -8.07
CA LEU A 61 -15.74 -7.73 -9.38
C LEU A 61 -15.19 -6.47 -10.06
N PRO A 62 -13.86 -6.25 -10.05
CA PRO A 62 -13.28 -5.15 -10.80
C PRO A 62 -13.51 -5.42 -12.30
N LEU A 63 -14.11 -4.45 -12.99
CA LEU A 63 -14.16 -4.51 -14.45
C LEU A 63 -12.73 -4.33 -14.98
N PRO A 64 -12.27 -5.16 -15.95
CA PRO A 64 -10.86 -5.27 -16.36
C PRO A 64 -10.20 -3.97 -16.83
N GLU A 65 -10.97 -2.94 -17.18
CA GLU A 65 -10.49 -1.71 -17.81
C GLU A 65 -10.75 -0.44 -16.98
N VAL A 66 -11.29 -0.55 -15.77
CA VAL A 66 -11.66 0.65 -15.02
C VAL A 66 -10.43 1.22 -14.33
N LYS A 67 -9.87 2.25 -14.99
CA LYS A 67 -8.83 3.15 -14.46
C LYS A 67 -9.05 3.50 -12.98
N TYR A 68 -10.30 3.69 -12.52
CA TYR A 68 -10.66 3.96 -11.11
C TYR A 68 -10.17 2.89 -10.12
N GLU A 69 -10.22 1.60 -10.47
CA GLU A 69 -9.69 0.53 -9.61
C GLU A 69 -8.17 0.47 -9.65
N CYS A 70 -7.54 1.12 -10.62
CA CYS A 70 -6.10 1.28 -10.68
C CYS A 70 -5.64 2.67 -10.27
N ASP A 71 -6.55 3.63 -10.05
CA ASP A 71 -6.22 5.04 -9.79
C ASP A 71 -5.49 5.19 -8.46
N PHE A 72 -5.76 4.33 -7.48
CA PHE A 72 -4.97 4.28 -6.26
C PHE A 72 -3.54 3.75 -6.48
N TYR A 73 -3.28 2.99 -7.55
CA TYR A 73 -1.94 2.63 -8.01
C TYR A 73 -1.31 3.71 -8.91
N TYR A 74 -2.11 4.63 -9.47
CA TYR A 74 -1.66 5.73 -10.33
C TYR A 74 -1.40 7.03 -9.56
N ASP A 75 -1.94 7.19 -8.36
CA ASP A 75 -1.50 8.24 -7.43
C ASP A 75 -0.07 7.96 -6.96
N PRO A 76 0.77 9.01 -6.74
CA PRO A 76 2.11 8.81 -6.21
C PRO A 76 2.04 8.12 -4.85
N VAL A 77 2.42 6.84 -4.83
CA VAL A 77 2.60 6.04 -3.60
C VAL A 77 3.73 6.58 -2.71
N VAL A 78 4.57 7.46 -3.28
CA VAL A 78 5.61 8.23 -2.61
C VAL A 78 5.34 9.72 -2.85
N GLY A 79 5.21 10.49 -1.77
CA GLY A 79 5.03 11.94 -1.83
C GLY A 79 6.33 12.71 -2.15
N THR A 80 6.20 13.99 -2.51
CA THR A 80 7.36 14.87 -2.77
C THR A 80 8.28 15.02 -1.56
N GLY A 81 7.73 15.12 -0.35
CA GLY A 81 8.52 15.20 0.88
C GLY A 81 9.34 13.93 1.11
N GLU A 82 8.75 12.76 0.87
CA GLU A 82 9.45 11.47 0.91
C GLU A 82 10.62 11.46 -0.09
N PHE A 83 10.39 11.88 -1.34
CA PHE A 83 11.46 11.98 -2.35
C PHE A 83 12.58 12.94 -1.92
N ASN A 84 12.24 14.13 -1.44
CA ASN A 84 13.21 15.14 -1.03
C ASN A 84 14.06 14.68 0.17
N SER A 85 13.46 13.91 1.08
CA SER A 85 14.16 13.37 2.25
C SER A 85 15.32 12.42 1.90
N THR A 86 15.31 11.82 0.69
CA THR A 86 16.40 10.92 0.25
C THR A 86 17.75 11.62 0.17
N GLN A 87 17.76 12.93 -0.14
CA GLN A 87 18.98 13.72 -0.14
C GLN A 87 19.55 13.90 1.27
N TRP A 88 18.68 14.06 2.27
CA TRP A 88 19.08 14.08 3.67
C TRP A 88 19.63 12.72 4.10
N ILE A 89 18.94 11.63 3.77
CA ILE A 89 19.39 10.26 4.08
C ILE A 89 20.79 10.03 3.52
N LEU A 90 21.02 10.32 2.24
CA LEU A 90 22.29 10.13 1.56
C LEU A 90 23.45 10.85 2.28
N ASN A 91 23.19 12.03 2.82
CA ASN A 91 24.19 12.91 3.42
C ASN A 91 24.41 12.71 4.93
N ASN A 92 23.47 12.07 5.64
CA ASN A 92 23.46 12.03 7.11
C ASN A 92 23.45 10.61 7.71
N THR A 93 23.42 9.58 6.87
CA THR A 93 23.43 8.16 7.31
C THR A 93 24.61 7.41 6.72
N ALA A 94 25.07 6.37 7.40
CA ALA A 94 26.05 5.42 6.87
C ALA A 94 25.41 4.56 5.77
N SER A 95 26.26 3.92 4.95
CA SER A 95 25.80 3.05 3.86
C SER A 95 25.17 1.75 4.34
N ASP A 96 25.53 1.31 5.55
CA ASP A 96 25.04 0.11 6.21
C ASP A 96 23.89 0.37 7.19
N ASP A 97 23.49 1.64 7.38
CA ASP A 97 22.32 1.99 8.18
C ASP A 97 21.06 1.35 7.57
N LYS A 98 20.24 0.73 8.42
CA LYS A 98 18.99 0.07 8.02
C LYS A 98 17.78 0.88 8.48
N PHE A 99 16.77 0.96 7.62
CA PHE A 99 15.54 1.70 7.89
C PHE A 99 14.36 0.77 8.17
N VAL A 100 13.53 1.09 9.16
CA VAL A 100 12.12 0.68 9.15
C VAL A 100 11.40 1.59 8.16
N ALA A 101 10.90 1.02 7.06
CA ALA A 101 10.09 1.74 6.07
C ALA A 101 8.95 0.82 5.61
N ASP A 102 7.89 1.38 5.03
CA ASP A 102 6.94 0.58 4.26
C ASP A 102 7.54 0.22 2.88
N ILE A 103 6.92 -0.69 2.13
CA ILE A 103 7.46 -1.20 0.85
C ILE A 103 7.82 -0.04 -0.10
N PHE A 104 6.94 0.95 -0.27
CA PHE A 104 7.22 2.05 -1.19
C PHE A 104 8.30 3.01 -0.68
N GLY A 105 8.31 3.32 0.62
CA GLY A 105 9.38 4.10 1.24
C GLY A 105 10.72 3.37 1.15
N ALA A 106 10.73 2.05 1.32
CA ALA A 106 11.93 1.22 1.21
C ALA A 106 12.51 1.21 -0.20
N GLU A 107 11.68 1.00 -1.23
CA GLU A 107 12.12 1.04 -2.63
C GLU A 107 12.69 2.41 -2.99
N LEU A 108 12.08 3.49 -2.49
CA LEU A 108 12.60 4.85 -2.65
C LEU A 108 13.98 4.99 -2.00
N ILE A 109 14.12 4.60 -0.73
CA ILE A 109 15.38 4.69 0.02
C ILE A 109 16.46 3.86 -0.68
N MET A 110 16.17 2.61 -1.05
CA MET A 110 17.09 1.72 -1.75
C MET A 110 17.49 2.30 -3.11
N GLY A 111 16.53 2.71 -3.93
CA GLY A 111 16.78 3.22 -5.28
C GLY A 111 17.55 4.55 -5.29
N MET A 112 17.33 5.41 -4.30
CA MET A 112 17.94 6.75 -4.26
C MET A 112 19.21 6.82 -3.43
N THR A 113 19.40 5.90 -2.47
CA THR A 113 20.48 6.00 -1.48
C THR A 113 21.25 4.70 -1.27
N CYS A 114 20.80 3.56 -1.79
CA CYS A 114 21.38 2.23 -1.58
C CYS A 114 21.40 1.76 -0.10
N ARG A 115 20.64 2.38 0.81
CA ARG A 115 20.41 1.83 2.16
C ARG A 115 19.34 0.77 2.13
N VAL A 116 19.44 -0.20 3.03
CA VAL A 116 18.49 -1.32 3.14
C VAL A 116 17.35 -0.99 4.10
N SER A 117 16.23 -1.71 3.96
CA SER A 117 15.07 -1.54 4.84
C SER A 117 14.51 -2.86 5.37
N THR A 118 13.55 -2.80 6.30
CA THR A 118 12.86 -3.95 6.89
C THR A 118 11.89 -4.64 5.93
N VAL A 119 11.32 -3.93 4.97
CA VAL A 119 10.58 -4.50 3.84
C VAL A 119 11.03 -3.79 2.56
N GLY A 120 10.60 -4.22 1.37
CA GLY A 120 11.01 -3.63 0.09
C GLY A 120 11.46 -4.67 -0.94
N GLY A 121 12.43 -4.32 -1.78
CA GLY A 121 12.84 -5.09 -2.95
C GLY A 121 13.15 -6.55 -2.66
N ASP A 122 12.96 -7.39 -3.69
CA ASP A 122 13.13 -8.86 -3.70
C ASP A 122 12.88 -9.55 -2.34
N TRP A 123 11.79 -9.16 -1.68
CA TRP A 123 11.38 -9.69 -0.38
C TRP A 123 11.26 -11.21 -0.39
N ALA A 124 11.00 -11.82 -1.55
CA ALA A 124 11.01 -13.27 -1.74
C ALA A 124 12.35 -13.93 -1.38
N ASN A 125 13.45 -13.17 -1.46
CA ASN A 125 14.80 -13.61 -1.12
C ASN A 125 15.29 -13.12 0.26
N ALA A 126 14.46 -12.40 1.02
CA ALA A 126 14.77 -12.11 2.41
C ALA A 126 14.79 -13.42 3.23
N PRO A 127 15.64 -13.54 4.27
CA PRO A 127 15.73 -14.78 5.06
C PRO A 127 14.43 -15.18 5.77
N ASP A 128 13.61 -14.19 6.20
CA ASP A 128 12.31 -14.40 6.84
C ASP A 128 11.36 -13.22 6.55
N PRO A 129 10.80 -13.14 5.33
CA PRO A 129 10.03 -11.97 4.92
C PRO A 129 8.72 -11.81 5.70
N ILE A 130 8.10 -12.92 6.12
CA ILE A 130 6.82 -12.87 6.83
C ILE A 130 7.01 -12.22 8.19
N SER A 131 8.02 -12.65 8.97
CA SER A 131 8.30 -12.05 10.27
C SER A 131 8.67 -10.58 10.13
N MET A 132 9.51 -10.22 9.15
CA MET A 132 9.90 -8.82 8.91
C MET A 132 8.70 -7.92 8.57
N MET A 133 7.76 -8.42 7.76
CA MET A 133 6.50 -7.72 7.45
C MET A 133 5.62 -7.55 8.70
N VAL A 134 5.48 -8.60 9.51
CA VAL A 134 4.72 -8.55 10.78
C VAL A 134 5.35 -7.57 11.75
N HIS A 135 6.68 -7.60 11.95
CA HIS A 135 7.38 -6.67 12.82
C HIS A 135 7.24 -5.23 12.32
N THR A 136 7.43 -4.99 11.01
CA THR A 136 7.27 -3.66 10.41
C THR A 136 5.84 -3.13 10.60
N ASN A 137 4.83 -3.98 10.37
CA ASN A 137 3.43 -3.67 10.63
C ASN A 137 3.20 -3.27 12.10
N ASP A 138 3.71 -4.08 13.03
CA ASP A 138 3.54 -3.85 14.46
C ASP A 138 4.25 -2.58 14.94
N ILE A 139 5.45 -2.30 14.41
CA ILE A 139 6.17 -1.04 14.67
C ILE A 139 5.30 0.15 14.27
N TYR A 140 4.60 0.12 13.14
CA TYR A 140 3.75 1.26 12.76
C TYR A 140 2.43 1.32 13.55
N LYS A 141 1.82 0.19 13.89
CA LYS A 141 0.47 0.15 14.48
C LYS A 141 0.42 0.25 16.01
N THR A 142 1.39 -0.31 16.71
CA THR A 142 1.38 -0.33 18.19
C THR A 142 1.34 1.09 18.76
N ASP A 143 0.75 1.24 19.94
CA ASP A 143 0.80 2.46 20.76
C ASP A 143 1.93 2.44 21.80
N ASN A 144 2.62 1.30 21.95
CA ASN A 144 3.70 1.13 22.90
C ASN A 144 5.06 1.42 22.26
N ALA A 145 5.67 2.55 22.64
CA ALA A 145 7.00 2.96 22.16
C ALA A 145 8.11 1.94 22.48
N THR A 146 8.02 1.26 23.63
CA THR A 146 9.02 0.25 24.04
C THR A 146 8.94 -0.97 23.13
N TYR A 147 7.73 -1.44 22.83
CA TYR A 147 7.54 -2.59 21.93
C TYR A 147 7.98 -2.27 20.50
N ALA A 148 7.62 -1.09 19.97
CA ALA A 148 8.09 -0.64 18.66
C ALA A 148 9.62 -0.56 18.59
N TYR A 149 10.25 -0.06 19.66
CA TYR A 149 11.70 0.00 19.78
C TYR A 149 12.34 -1.39 19.76
N GLU A 150 11.85 -2.31 20.58
CA GLU A 150 12.37 -3.69 20.66
C GLU A 150 12.28 -4.42 19.32
N LEU A 151 11.16 -4.27 18.60
CA LEU A 151 11.00 -4.80 17.25
C LEU A 151 11.99 -4.15 16.26
N ALA A 152 12.17 -2.83 16.32
CA ALA A 152 13.11 -2.14 15.44
C ALA A 152 14.57 -2.57 15.70
N LYS A 153 14.95 -2.80 16.98
CA LYS A 153 16.27 -3.36 17.33
C LYS A 153 16.41 -4.82 16.91
N MET A 154 15.35 -5.62 17.03
CA MET A 154 15.34 -7.01 16.55
C MET A 154 15.61 -7.08 15.04
N GLU A 155 15.01 -6.15 14.30
CA GLU A 155 15.24 -5.96 12.87
C GLU A 155 16.60 -5.33 12.53
N LYS A 156 17.40 -4.95 13.54
CA LYS A 156 18.67 -4.23 13.37
C LYS A 156 18.50 -2.95 12.56
N ALA A 157 17.40 -2.23 12.77
CA ALA A 157 17.18 -0.93 12.16
C ALA A 157 17.80 0.19 13.01
N ASP A 158 18.27 1.22 12.32
CA ASP A 158 18.90 2.42 12.88
C ASP A 158 17.97 3.64 12.78
N TYR A 159 17.06 3.63 11.81
CA TYR A 159 16.09 4.69 11.59
C TYR A 159 14.68 4.16 11.34
N VAL A 160 13.68 4.99 11.63
CA VAL A 160 12.29 4.82 11.20
C VAL A 160 11.97 5.92 10.19
N PHE A 161 11.56 5.52 9.00
CA PHE A 161 11.00 6.38 7.97
C PHE A 161 9.48 6.42 8.12
N LEU A 162 8.91 7.59 8.42
CA LEU A 162 7.50 7.74 8.77
C LEU A 162 6.81 8.78 7.89
N PRO A 163 6.23 8.38 6.76
CA PRO A 163 5.42 9.27 5.93
C PRO A 163 3.98 9.37 6.46
N TYR A 164 3.33 10.51 6.22
CA TYR A 164 1.98 10.83 6.68
C TYR A 164 0.93 10.40 5.64
N ARG A 165 0.90 9.10 5.35
CA ARG A 165 -0.04 8.41 4.45
C ARG A 165 -0.31 7.00 4.98
N GLY A 166 -1.21 6.26 4.31
CA GLY A 166 -1.32 4.82 4.53
C GLY A 166 -0.06 4.09 4.07
N LEU A 167 0.24 2.97 4.72
CA LEU A 167 1.51 2.26 4.59
C LEU A 167 1.31 0.84 4.06
N TYR A 168 2.27 0.34 3.30
CA TYR A 168 2.30 -1.05 2.83
C TYR A 168 3.43 -1.82 3.51
N THR A 169 3.14 -2.51 4.61
CA THR A 169 4.14 -3.21 5.43
C THR A 169 4.25 -4.70 5.10
N GLY A 170 3.69 -5.12 3.96
CA GLY A 170 3.27 -6.50 3.65
C GLY A 170 1.75 -6.64 3.69
N TRP A 171 1.09 -5.77 4.47
CA TRP A 171 -0.35 -5.57 4.51
C TRP A 171 -0.66 -4.08 4.31
N TRP A 172 -1.87 -3.77 3.83
CA TRP A 172 -2.32 -2.38 3.83
C TRP A 172 -2.63 -1.93 5.26
N VAL A 173 -1.97 -0.85 5.70
CA VAL A 173 -2.23 -0.16 6.96
C VAL A 173 -2.85 1.19 6.63
N PRO A 174 -4.15 1.39 6.91
CA PRO A 174 -4.78 2.70 6.79
C PRO A 174 -4.02 3.74 7.62
N LYS A 175 -3.94 4.97 7.12
CA LYS A 175 -3.24 6.08 7.80
C LYS A 175 -3.72 6.26 9.25
N GLU A 176 -5.01 6.07 9.48
CA GLU A 176 -5.67 6.22 10.78
C GLU A 176 -5.24 5.16 11.80
N GLU A 177 -4.72 4.03 11.33
CA GLU A 177 -4.18 2.95 12.17
C GLU A 177 -2.67 3.09 12.41
N VAL A 178 -2.00 4.03 11.73
CA VAL A 178 -0.59 4.35 11.98
C VAL A 178 -0.49 5.21 13.23
N ASN A 179 0.21 4.73 14.25
CA ASN A 179 0.42 5.49 15.47
C ASN A 179 1.70 6.33 15.37
N TYR A 180 1.53 7.61 15.08
CA TYR A 180 2.63 8.58 14.94
C TYR A 180 3.20 9.06 16.27
N THR A 181 2.38 9.15 17.32
CA THR A 181 2.75 9.83 18.57
C THR A 181 3.81 9.07 19.37
N LYS A 182 3.83 7.74 19.31
CA LYS A 182 4.81 6.93 20.07
C LYS A 182 6.27 7.22 19.71
N PHE A 183 6.54 7.67 18.49
CA PHE A 183 7.90 8.00 18.04
C PHE A 183 8.43 9.30 18.68
N ASN A 184 7.60 10.04 19.40
CA ASN A 184 8.04 11.20 20.18
C ASN A 184 8.60 10.83 21.57
N ASP A 185 8.61 9.54 21.94
CA ASP A 185 9.25 9.07 23.17
C ASP A 185 10.77 9.07 23.04
N THR A 186 11.38 10.12 23.59
CA THR A 186 12.83 10.39 23.50
C THR A 186 13.71 9.40 24.25
N ARG A 187 13.13 8.43 24.96
CA ARG A 187 13.87 7.29 25.52
C ARG A 187 14.28 6.28 24.44
N TYR A 188 13.56 6.26 23.32
CA TYR A 188 13.68 5.23 22.28
C TYR A 188 13.94 5.81 20.89
N PHE A 189 13.46 7.02 20.62
CA PHE A 189 13.48 7.63 19.29
C PHE A 189 13.92 9.10 19.36
N GLU A 190 14.74 9.51 18.41
CA GLU A 190 15.14 10.91 18.23
C GLU A 190 14.70 11.37 16.84
N GLN A 191 13.86 12.41 16.74
CA GLN A 191 13.53 13.00 15.45
C GLN A 191 14.76 13.68 14.85
N VAL A 192 15.22 13.21 13.69
CA VAL A 192 16.43 13.71 13.01
C VAL A 192 16.12 14.43 11.70
N PHE A 193 14.93 14.24 11.15
CA PHE A 193 14.43 14.95 9.96
C PHE A 193 12.91 15.10 10.04
N ALA A 194 12.39 16.24 9.61
CA ALA A 194 10.96 16.45 9.40
C ALA A 194 10.75 17.51 8.31
N GLU A 195 10.09 17.11 7.23
CA GLU A 195 9.77 17.98 6.10
C GLU A 195 8.56 17.40 5.37
N ASP A 196 7.66 18.24 4.85
CA ASP A 196 6.57 17.86 3.92
C ASP A 196 5.96 16.47 4.14
N ASN A 197 5.24 16.31 5.26
CA ASN A 197 4.51 15.07 5.58
C ASN A 197 5.38 13.81 5.69
N VAL A 198 6.69 13.93 5.90
CA VAL A 198 7.56 12.82 6.28
C VAL A 198 8.42 13.19 7.49
N THR A 199 8.66 12.21 8.35
CA THR A 199 9.53 12.35 9.51
C THR A 199 10.47 11.16 9.58
N ILE A 200 11.74 11.39 9.89
CA ILE A 200 12.72 10.34 10.13
C ILE A 200 13.12 10.41 11.59
N TYR A 201 13.03 9.27 12.27
CA TYR A 201 13.49 9.10 13.63
C TYR A 201 14.72 8.21 13.63
N ARG A 202 15.76 8.58 14.37
CA ARG A 202 16.84 7.69 14.77
C ARG A 202 16.34 6.81 15.93
N ILE A 203 16.72 5.55 15.92
CA ILE A 203 16.47 4.58 16.98
C ILE A 203 17.67 4.62 17.95
N LEU A 204 17.42 4.82 19.24
CA LEU A 204 18.45 5.07 20.26
C LEU A 204 19.13 3.82 20.85
#